data_AF-A0A2Z6QV29-F1
#
_entry.id   AF-A0A2Z6QV29-F1
#
_cell.length_a   1.000
_cell.length_b   1.000
_cell.length_c   1.000
_cell.angle_alpha   90.00
_cell.angle_beta   90.00
_cell.angle_gamma   90.00
#
_symmetry.space_group_name_H-M   'P 1'
#
loop_
_entity.id
_entity.type
_entity.pdbx_description
1 polymer ?
#
loop_
_entity_poly.entity_id
_entity_poly.type
_entity_poly.pdbx_seq_one_letter_code
_entity_poly.pdbx_strand_id
1 'polypeptide(L)'
;MDATSLIKLLNAIKLPNDDDNDDPKVDYEKKRNDLLKRCLNKLISDLDDSDLDECIIDLSISFDDYLPKLQIFTSYLCNKYSQIALNAKLERNILLAKFISRLITDVIKVNLQKSDSFGLSELLHNSVELLWRAGIKENNKQNSVFNTIKNIFSAIMGANILEVLVSEIYGYHCLKRILFDFNMINQIEQTELLKAVDIVAALVENCPEHINGLSLSKCFSVYKTCTALLRDYLSTFKVDNEAKHWNRRRAAASNNSLDEQHLALLGMKMPQKASDLPHFLRALEQQKIDSLKDLMEFFPCISCHKQALIHFSPEKYNFSEDESAPSRCFHLPFEFNDDDKLGPWDVLLSEDTIKDLQHLESRPDVIRLVMQKLGQISSGKWDKHELRCTRASSNETHLRVHDIIPVYIVLLNNGLMILWQVDYGFTIRSNSLTQLVRIWAVSDDHKKINEILENLSMVHQVYTPNQRHWCMEQKANDNLILPRILGDGEDTGFSKDIVYSSRTEDELLMIQKMLVTNKFVPLSTNLYKSLVLGGLKFTFQVSKKEYEIINCPTSAIVVGRSG
;
A
#
# COMPACT_ATOMS: atom_id res chain seq x y z
N MET A 1 1.70 -38.36 22.68
CA MET A 1 1.42 -37.19 21.84
C MET A 1 2.59 -36.25 22.03
N ASP A 2 3.37 -35.97 20.99
CA ASP A 2 4.59 -35.16 21.10
C ASP A 2 4.27 -33.77 21.69
N ALA A 3 4.95 -33.44 22.79
CA ALA A 3 4.88 -32.14 23.46
C ALA A 3 5.71 -31.11 22.67
N THR A 4 5.28 -30.79 21.46
CA THR A 4 5.93 -29.77 20.63
C THR A 4 5.43 -28.39 21.06
N SER A 5 6.29 -27.59 21.70
CA SER A 5 5.95 -26.24 22.16
C SER A 5 5.48 -25.33 21.01
N LEU A 6 4.69 -24.29 21.34
CA LEU A 6 4.19 -23.32 20.36
C LEU A 6 5.34 -22.68 19.56
N ILE A 7 6.46 -22.38 20.21
CA ILE A 7 7.68 -21.86 19.57
C ILE A 7 8.19 -22.83 18.50
N LYS A 8 8.30 -24.13 18.81
CA LYS A 8 8.75 -25.14 17.84
C LYS A 8 7.82 -25.22 16.63
N LEU A 9 6.51 -25.06 16.85
CA LEU A 9 5.53 -25.00 15.75
C LEU A 9 5.66 -23.71 14.95
N LEU A 10 5.87 -22.56 15.58
CA LEU A 10 6.13 -21.29 14.88
C LEU A 10 7.42 -21.36 14.05
N ASN A 11 8.47 -22.01 14.57
CA ASN A 11 9.72 -22.22 13.84
C ASN A 11 9.60 -23.13 12.63
N ALA A 12 8.61 -24.02 12.61
CA ALA A 12 8.32 -24.87 11.46
C ALA A 12 7.50 -24.16 10.37
N ILE A 13 7.06 -22.90 10.59
CA ILE A 13 6.46 -22.07 9.55
C ILE A 13 7.58 -21.60 8.61
N LYS A 14 7.63 -22.20 7.42
CA LYS A 14 8.50 -21.75 6.33
C LYS A 14 8.05 -20.37 5.83
N LEU A 15 9.00 -19.44 5.67
CA LEU A 15 8.74 -18.12 5.10
C LEU A 15 8.60 -18.23 3.57
N PRO A 16 7.91 -17.29 2.91
CA PRO A 16 7.75 -17.30 1.46
C PRO A 16 9.07 -17.28 0.66
N ASN A 17 10.18 -16.90 1.31
CA ASN A 17 11.52 -16.82 0.72
C ASN A 17 12.44 -17.97 1.17
N ASP A 18 11.97 -18.91 2.00
CA ASP A 18 12.75 -20.09 2.37
C ASP A 18 12.68 -21.10 1.22
N ASP A 19 13.60 -20.96 0.26
CA ASP A 19 13.79 -21.83 -0.90
C ASP A 19 14.10 -23.28 -0.46
N ASP A 20 13.07 -24.15 -0.49
CA ASP A 20 13.23 -25.58 -0.77
C ASP A 20 12.30 -25.90 -1.95
N ASN A 21 12.90 -26.11 -3.13
CA ASN A 21 12.26 -26.13 -4.45
C ASN A 21 11.55 -27.45 -4.82
N ASP A 22 11.16 -28.32 -3.88
CA ASP A 22 10.74 -29.69 -4.21
C ASP A 22 9.25 -30.02 -3.99
N ASP A 23 8.45 -29.15 -3.37
CA ASP A 23 7.02 -29.44 -3.11
C ASP A 23 6.08 -28.67 -4.06
N PRO A 24 5.11 -29.34 -4.72
CA PRO A 24 4.11 -28.66 -5.55
C PRO A 24 3.33 -27.62 -4.73
N LYS A 25 3.21 -26.38 -5.23
CA LYS A 25 2.64 -25.21 -4.52
C LYS A 25 1.32 -25.45 -3.76
N VAL A 26 0.46 -26.34 -4.25
CA VAL A 26 -0.82 -26.71 -3.61
C VAL A 26 -0.61 -27.50 -2.32
N ASP A 27 0.42 -28.36 -2.27
CA ASP A 27 0.78 -29.14 -1.10
C ASP A 27 1.45 -28.25 -0.04
N TYR A 28 2.23 -27.25 -0.45
CA TYR A 28 2.84 -26.27 0.46
C TYR A 28 1.79 -25.43 1.21
N GLU A 29 0.80 -24.85 0.51
CA GLU A 29 -0.25 -24.08 1.18
C GLU A 29 -1.07 -24.93 2.15
N LYS A 30 -1.32 -26.20 1.79
CA LYS A 30 -2.03 -27.16 2.65
C LYS A 30 -1.20 -27.53 3.89
N LYS A 31 0.08 -27.88 3.72
CA LYS A 31 1.04 -28.15 4.80
C LYS A 31 1.15 -26.96 5.75
N ARG A 32 1.28 -25.74 5.22
CA ARG A 32 1.30 -24.50 6.01
C ARG A 32 0.00 -24.29 6.79
N ASN A 33 -1.16 -24.47 6.15
CA ASN A 33 -2.46 -24.34 6.81
C ASN A 33 -2.68 -25.39 7.91
N ASP A 34 -2.20 -26.61 7.71
CA ASP A 34 -2.23 -27.67 8.72
C ASP A 34 -1.31 -27.35 9.90
N LEU A 35 -0.13 -26.79 9.63
CA LEU A 35 0.81 -26.35 10.66
C LEU A 35 0.23 -25.20 11.50
N LEU A 36 -0.36 -24.19 10.86
CA LEU A 36 -1.04 -23.08 11.52
C LEU A 36 -2.23 -23.55 12.37
N LYS A 37 -2.96 -24.58 11.90
CA LYS A 37 -4.02 -25.24 12.66
C LYS A 37 -3.46 -25.95 13.90
N ARG A 38 -2.30 -26.60 13.80
CA ARG A 38 -1.60 -27.21 14.95
C ARG A 38 -1.15 -26.13 15.94
N CYS A 39 -0.57 -25.02 15.49
CA CYS A 39 -0.22 -23.89 16.36
C CYS A 39 -1.43 -23.43 17.17
N LEU A 40 -2.57 -23.23 16.52
CA LEU A 40 -3.80 -22.80 17.18
C LEU A 40 -4.33 -23.85 18.18
N ASN A 41 -4.23 -25.13 17.87
CA ASN A 41 -4.66 -26.19 18.81
C ASN A 41 -3.72 -26.29 20.01
N LYS A 42 -2.41 -26.11 19.81
CA LYS A 42 -1.40 -26.11 20.88
C LYS A 42 -1.56 -24.88 21.79
N LEU A 43 -1.82 -23.71 21.19
CA LEU A 43 -2.20 -22.51 21.91
C LEU A 43 -3.37 -22.77 22.87
N ILE A 44 -4.40 -23.47 22.40
CA ILE A 44 -5.58 -23.80 23.20
C ILE A 44 -5.26 -24.78 24.32
N SER A 45 -4.29 -25.70 24.15
CA SER A 45 -3.94 -26.68 25.18
C SER A 45 -3.01 -26.14 26.28
N ASP A 46 -2.21 -25.11 25.99
CA ASP A 46 -1.07 -24.71 26.85
C ASP A 46 -1.36 -23.47 27.73
N LEU A 47 -2.62 -23.00 27.79
CA LEU A 47 -2.98 -21.70 28.37
C LEU A 47 -3.07 -21.63 29.91
N ASP A 48 -2.93 -22.78 30.58
CA ASP A 48 -2.82 -22.93 32.04
C ASP A 48 -1.39 -23.25 32.50
N ASP A 49 -0.39 -23.22 31.60
CA ASP A 49 0.96 -23.73 31.82
C ASP A 49 2.03 -22.63 31.86
N SER A 50 3.10 -22.89 32.61
CA SER A 50 4.34 -22.08 32.62
C SER A 50 4.95 -21.92 31.21
N ASP A 51 4.65 -22.85 30.31
CA ASP A 51 5.13 -22.88 28.93
C ASP A 51 4.66 -21.67 28.10
N LEU A 52 3.50 -21.08 28.43
CA LEU A 52 3.02 -19.89 27.73
C LEU A 52 3.80 -18.64 28.16
N ASP A 53 4.16 -18.55 29.44
CA ASP A 53 4.98 -17.45 29.95
C ASP A 53 6.38 -17.46 29.31
N GLU A 54 7.01 -18.63 29.27
CA GLU A 54 8.29 -18.83 28.58
C GLU A 54 8.16 -18.49 27.09
N CYS A 55 7.09 -18.93 26.43
CA CYS A 55 6.82 -18.60 25.03
C CYS A 55 6.69 -17.09 24.78
N ILE A 56 5.97 -16.36 25.62
CA ILE A 56 5.79 -14.92 25.45
C ILE A 56 7.11 -14.17 25.67
N ILE A 57 7.91 -14.60 26.64
CA ILE A 57 9.25 -14.04 26.90
C ILE A 57 10.16 -14.26 25.68
N ASP A 58 10.20 -15.47 25.14
CA ASP A 58 11.03 -15.80 23.97
C ASP A 58 10.62 -15.02 22.72
N LEU A 59 9.30 -14.86 22.49
CA LEU A 59 8.77 -14.03 21.41
C LEU A 59 9.14 -12.55 21.57
N SER A 60 9.23 -12.06 22.81
CA SER A 60 9.59 -10.68 23.11
C SER A 60 11.09 -10.42 22.93
N ILE A 61 11.95 -11.34 23.40
CA ILE A 61 13.41 -11.24 23.29
C ILE A 61 13.87 -11.40 21.84
N SER A 62 13.34 -12.39 21.13
CA SER A 62 13.73 -12.71 19.75
C SER A 62 12.73 -12.13 18.74
N PHE A 63 12.19 -10.94 19.03
CA PHE A 63 11.07 -10.35 18.30
C PHE A 63 11.31 -10.27 16.79
N ASP A 64 12.51 -9.88 16.36
CA ASP A 64 12.84 -9.67 14.95
C ASP A 64 12.80 -10.99 14.16
N ASP A 65 13.23 -12.09 14.77
CA ASP A 65 13.23 -13.44 14.17
C ASP A 65 11.81 -14.01 14.04
N TYR A 66 10.93 -13.66 14.98
CA TYR A 66 9.56 -14.16 15.04
C TYR A 66 8.54 -13.23 14.38
N LEU A 67 8.87 -11.96 14.11
CA LEU A 67 7.94 -10.99 13.53
C LEU A 67 7.27 -11.49 12.24
N PRO A 68 8.00 -11.99 11.22
CA PRO A 68 7.38 -12.53 10.01
C PRO A 68 6.47 -13.74 10.27
N LYS A 69 6.85 -14.61 11.21
CA LYS A 69 6.07 -15.80 11.59
C LYS A 69 4.78 -15.39 12.33
N LEU A 70 4.86 -14.39 13.20
CA LEU A 70 3.73 -13.83 13.92
C LEU A 70 2.76 -13.10 12.97
N GLN A 71 3.25 -12.38 11.96
CA GLN A 71 2.40 -11.82 10.91
C GLN A 71 1.63 -12.91 10.17
N ILE A 72 2.30 -13.96 9.69
CA ILE A 72 1.65 -15.08 8.99
C ILE A 72 0.60 -15.74 9.90
N PHE A 73 0.95 -15.98 11.17
CA PHE A 73 0.06 -16.62 12.13
C PHE A 73 -1.17 -15.76 12.44
N THR A 74 -0.99 -14.47 12.74
CA THR A 74 -2.10 -13.56 13.05
C THR A 74 -2.98 -13.29 11.82
N SER A 75 -2.41 -13.14 10.63
CA SER A 75 -3.16 -13.02 9.37
C SER A 75 -4.01 -14.27 9.09
N TYR A 76 -3.47 -15.47 9.34
CA TYR A 76 -4.24 -16.71 9.25
C TYR A 76 -5.42 -16.73 10.22
N LEU A 77 -5.21 -16.32 11.48
CA LEU A 77 -6.27 -16.24 12.47
C LEU A 77 -7.35 -15.24 12.06
N CYS A 78 -6.98 -14.05 11.59
CA CYS A 78 -7.93 -13.04 11.09
C CYS A 78 -8.81 -13.62 9.97
N ASN A 79 -8.21 -14.29 8.98
CA ASN A 79 -8.93 -14.91 7.86
C ASN A 79 -9.86 -16.03 8.31
N LYS A 80 -9.40 -16.89 9.23
CA LYS A 80 -10.23 -17.96 9.82
C LYS A 80 -11.43 -17.40 10.57
N TYR A 81 -11.23 -16.34 11.36
CA TYR A 81 -12.33 -15.69 12.08
C TYR A 81 -13.34 -15.03 11.14
N SER A 82 -12.92 -14.55 9.97
CA SER A 82 -13.83 -14.00 8.95
C SER A 82 -14.63 -15.08 8.21
N GLN A 83 -14.11 -16.30 8.08
CA GLN A 83 -14.75 -17.40 7.34
C GLN A 83 -15.69 -18.29 8.16
N ILE A 84 -15.60 -18.27 9.49
CA ILE A 84 -16.38 -19.16 10.37
C ILE A 84 -17.61 -18.43 10.89
N ALA A 85 -18.80 -18.91 10.52
CA ALA A 85 -20.05 -18.54 11.17
C ALA A 85 -19.96 -18.82 12.68
N LEU A 86 -19.84 -17.73 13.46
CA LEU A 86 -20.18 -17.44 14.87
C LEU A 86 -20.35 -18.54 15.96
N ASN A 87 -20.02 -19.82 15.72
CA ASN A 87 -20.28 -20.97 16.60
C ASN A 87 -18.98 -21.68 17.05
N ALA A 88 -17.84 -20.99 17.07
CA ALA A 88 -16.67 -21.50 17.79
C ALA A 88 -16.95 -21.44 19.31
N LYS A 89 -16.75 -22.57 20.03
CA LYS A 89 -16.92 -22.69 21.49
C LYS A 89 -16.39 -21.45 22.21
N LEU A 90 -17.22 -20.81 23.05
CA LEU A 90 -16.92 -19.58 23.81
C LEU A 90 -15.54 -19.63 24.47
N GLU A 91 -15.20 -20.77 25.06
CA GLU A 91 -13.90 -21.10 25.67
C GLU A 91 -12.70 -20.83 24.74
N ARG A 92 -12.79 -21.19 23.46
CA ARG A 92 -11.74 -20.94 22.47
C ARG A 92 -11.50 -19.45 22.22
N ASN A 93 -12.57 -18.64 22.24
CA ASN A 93 -12.45 -17.20 22.04
C ASN A 93 -11.82 -16.52 23.27
N ILE A 94 -12.17 -16.97 24.48
CA ILE A 94 -11.58 -16.47 25.73
C ILE A 94 -10.07 -16.75 25.75
N LEU A 95 -9.70 -17.97 25.40
CA LEU A 95 -8.31 -18.41 25.32
C LEU A 95 -7.50 -17.62 24.29
N LEU A 96 -8.05 -17.40 23.10
CA LEU A 96 -7.43 -16.57 22.09
C LEU A 96 -7.29 -15.11 22.56
N ALA A 97 -8.34 -14.53 23.16
CA ALA A 97 -8.30 -13.16 23.66
C ALA A 97 -7.21 -12.99 24.74
N LYS A 98 -7.05 -13.96 25.64
CA LYS A 98 -5.97 -13.97 26.66
C LYS A 98 -4.59 -13.97 26.01
N PHE A 99 -4.35 -14.85 25.03
CA PHE A 99 -3.08 -14.88 24.30
C PHE A 99 -2.81 -13.58 23.56
N ILE A 100 -3.77 -13.09 22.77
CA ILE A 100 -3.60 -11.88 21.96
C ILE A 100 -3.40 -10.65 22.86
N SER A 101 -4.10 -10.58 23.99
CA SER A 101 -3.88 -9.53 24.99
C SER A 101 -2.42 -9.52 25.47
N ARG A 102 -1.85 -10.69 25.81
CA ARG A 102 -0.44 -10.83 26.17
C ARG A 102 0.53 -10.53 25.03
N LEU A 103 0.21 -10.95 23.83
CA LEU A 103 0.99 -10.61 22.64
C LEU A 103 1.07 -9.09 22.47
N ILE A 104 -0.03 -8.37 22.71
CA ILE A 104 -0.05 -6.90 22.68
C ILE A 104 0.76 -6.32 23.84
N THR A 105 0.55 -6.76 25.08
CA THR A 105 1.12 -6.13 26.27
C THR A 105 2.58 -6.47 26.54
N ASP A 106 2.99 -7.70 26.24
CA ASP A 106 4.27 -8.26 26.69
C ASP A 106 5.28 -8.37 25.53
N VAL A 107 4.79 -8.40 24.28
CA VAL A 107 5.63 -8.50 23.07
C VAL A 107 5.60 -7.21 22.27
N ILE A 108 4.43 -6.82 21.72
CA ILE A 108 4.31 -5.67 20.82
C ILE A 108 4.64 -4.36 21.56
N LYS A 109 4.03 -4.14 22.74
CA LYS A 109 4.25 -2.93 23.54
C LYS A 109 5.72 -2.70 23.88
N VAL A 110 6.46 -3.76 24.21
CA VAL A 110 7.89 -3.69 24.58
C VAL A 110 8.76 -3.41 23.36
N ASN A 111 8.33 -3.84 22.16
CA ASN A 111 9.07 -3.70 20.91
C ASN A 111 8.57 -2.53 20.03
N LEU A 112 7.74 -1.62 20.55
CA LEU A 112 7.23 -0.46 19.78
C LEU A 112 8.34 0.46 19.26
N GLN A 113 9.50 0.52 19.93
CA GLN A 113 10.67 1.28 19.48
C GLN A 113 11.30 0.72 18.19
N LYS A 114 10.85 -0.46 17.73
CA LYS A 114 11.21 -1.06 16.45
C LYS A 114 10.13 -0.83 15.39
N SER A 115 9.36 0.26 15.49
CA SER A 115 8.26 0.58 14.56
C SER A 115 8.68 0.86 13.13
N ASP A 116 9.97 1.06 12.90
CA ASP A 116 10.59 1.11 11.58
C ASP A 116 10.74 -0.27 10.94
N SER A 117 10.60 -1.35 11.72
CA SER A 117 10.71 -2.73 11.25
C SER A 117 9.49 -3.14 10.44
N PHE A 118 9.73 -3.58 9.21
CA PHE A 118 8.70 -4.03 8.28
C PHE A 118 7.84 -5.12 8.93
N GLY A 119 6.54 -4.83 9.08
CA GLY A 119 5.55 -5.80 9.57
C GLY A 119 5.05 -5.62 11.00
N LEU A 120 5.66 -4.75 11.82
CA LEU A 120 5.15 -4.46 13.17
C LEU A 120 3.72 -3.92 13.11
N SER A 121 3.45 -2.96 12.23
CA SER A 121 2.14 -2.34 12.07
C SER A 121 1.05 -3.34 11.66
N GLU A 122 1.38 -4.29 10.78
CA GLU A 122 0.46 -5.36 10.38
C GLU A 122 0.18 -6.30 11.56
N LEU A 123 1.22 -6.68 12.31
CA LEU A 123 1.08 -7.51 13.50
C LEU A 123 0.19 -6.83 14.55
N LEU A 124 0.41 -5.54 14.80
CA LEU A 124 -0.38 -4.73 15.71
C LEU A 124 -1.84 -4.65 15.25
N HIS A 125 -2.09 -4.31 13.98
CA HIS A 125 -3.41 -4.25 13.38
C HIS A 125 -4.16 -5.58 13.56
N ASN A 126 -3.55 -6.69 13.16
CA ASN A 126 -4.16 -8.01 13.25
C ASN A 126 -4.42 -8.43 14.69
N SER A 127 -3.50 -8.13 15.62
CA SER A 127 -3.66 -8.43 17.03
C SER A 127 -4.81 -7.64 17.66
N VAL A 128 -4.91 -6.35 17.37
CA VAL A 128 -6.02 -5.50 17.83
C VAL A 128 -7.36 -6.00 17.28
N GLU A 129 -7.41 -6.39 16.01
CA GLU A 129 -8.61 -6.99 15.40
C GLU A 129 -9.03 -8.30 16.05
N LEU A 130 -8.08 -9.20 16.27
CA LEU A 130 -8.35 -10.47 16.91
C LEU A 130 -8.82 -10.27 18.36
N LEU A 131 -8.20 -9.35 19.10
CA LEU A 131 -8.60 -9.03 20.45
C LEU A 131 -10.03 -8.50 20.51
N TRP A 132 -10.38 -7.55 19.64
CA TRP A 132 -11.72 -6.99 19.55
C TRP A 132 -12.77 -8.07 19.24
N ARG A 133 -12.50 -8.90 18.22
CA ARG A 133 -13.42 -9.96 17.77
C ARG A 133 -13.58 -11.09 18.77
N ALA A 134 -12.50 -11.48 19.44
CA ALA A 134 -12.50 -12.57 20.41
C ALA A 134 -13.04 -12.13 21.78
N GLY A 135 -12.71 -10.91 22.21
CA GLY A 135 -13.00 -10.42 23.56
C GLY A 135 -14.42 -9.85 23.76
N ILE A 136 -15.09 -9.32 22.73
CA ILE A 136 -16.44 -8.75 22.88
C ILE A 136 -17.53 -9.80 23.12
N LYS A 137 -17.28 -11.07 22.76
CA LYS A 137 -18.22 -12.17 23.01
C LYS A 137 -18.31 -12.56 24.49
N GLU A 138 -17.45 -12.00 25.34
CA GLU A 138 -17.51 -12.16 26.78
C GLU A 138 -18.28 -10.98 27.38
N ASN A 139 -19.60 -11.13 27.55
CA ASN A 139 -20.51 -10.07 28.05
C ASN A 139 -20.08 -9.44 29.39
N ASN A 140 -19.11 -10.03 30.12
CA ASN A 140 -18.62 -9.56 31.42
C ASN A 140 -17.16 -9.05 31.43
N LYS A 141 -16.41 -9.05 30.30
CA LYS A 141 -14.99 -8.64 30.26
C LYS A 141 -14.61 -7.54 29.25
N GLN A 142 -15.59 -6.81 28.71
CA GLN A 142 -15.34 -5.66 27.81
C GLN A 142 -14.30 -4.67 28.36
N ASN A 143 -14.27 -4.45 29.67
CA ASN A 143 -13.29 -3.58 30.34
C ASN A 143 -11.83 -4.03 30.14
N SER A 144 -11.56 -5.34 30.06
CA SER A 144 -10.19 -5.84 29.89
C SER A 144 -9.63 -5.62 28.47
N VAL A 145 -10.49 -5.77 27.46
CA VAL A 145 -10.17 -5.48 26.06
C VAL A 145 -9.92 -3.99 25.88
N PHE A 146 -10.83 -3.16 26.39
CA PHE A 146 -10.69 -1.70 26.33
C PHE A 146 -9.44 -1.23 27.06
N ASN A 147 -9.14 -1.77 28.25
CA ASN A 147 -7.91 -1.45 28.97
C ASN A 147 -6.66 -1.86 28.17
N THR A 148 -6.66 -3.01 27.51
CA THR A 148 -5.53 -3.43 26.66
C THR A 148 -5.34 -2.47 25.49
N ILE A 149 -6.42 -2.09 24.80
CA ILE A 149 -6.39 -1.16 23.66
C ILE A 149 -5.98 0.25 24.11
N LYS A 150 -6.50 0.73 25.25
CA LYS A 150 -6.09 2.01 25.83
C LYS A 150 -4.60 1.99 26.19
N ASN A 151 -4.14 0.94 26.85
CA ASN A 151 -2.73 0.81 27.26
C ASN A 151 -1.76 0.78 26.07
N ILE A 152 -2.13 0.12 24.95
CA ILE A 152 -1.29 0.13 23.75
C ILE A 152 -1.32 1.51 23.06
N PHE A 153 -2.47 2.20 23.04
CA PHE A 153 -2.54 3.57 22.53
C PHE A 153 -1.64 4.52 23.33
N SER A 154 -1.73 4.49 24.66
CA SER A 154 -0.84 5.27 25.54
C SER A 154 0.63 4.90 25.35
N ALA A 155 0.94 3.63 25.08
CA ALA A 155 2.30 3.20 24.77
C ALA A 155 2.80 3.71 23.40
N ILE A 156 1.94 3.74 22.38
CA ILE A 156 2.22 4.35 21.07
C ILE A 156 2.54 5.83 21.24
N MET A 157 1.74 6.55 22.03
CA MET A 157 1.97 7.96 22.35
C MET A 157 3.29 8.15 23.12
N GLY A 158 3.55 7.33 24.13
CA GLY A 158 4.78 7.41 24.94
C GLY A 158 6.05 7.02 24.17
N ALA A 159 5.92 6.18 23.14
CA ALA A 159 7.03 5.78 22.27
C ALA A 159 7.31 6.80 21.15
N ASN A 160 6.48 7.84 20.97
CA ASN A 160 6.55 8.81 19.88
C ASN A 160 6.49 8.19 18.47
N ILE A 161 5.79 7.06 18.31
CA ILE A 161 5.69 6.36 17.02
C ILE A 161 4.38 6.64 16.28
N LEU A 162 3.54 7.52 16.81
CA LEU A 162 2.23 7.82 16.23
C LEU A 162 2.36 8.30 14.77
N GLU A 163 3.35 9.14 14.48
CA GLU A 163 3.62 9.67 13.13
C GLU A 163 3.90 8.53 12.14
N VAL A 164 4.73 7.56 12.55
CA VAL A 164 5.09 6.40 11.73
C VAL A 164 3.86 5.52 11.49
N LEU A 165 3.09 5.24 12.53
CA LEU A 165 1.89 4.39 12.42
C LEU A 165 0.77 5.05 11.62
N VAL A 166 0.46 6.33 11.86
CA VAL A 166 -0.67 6.99 11.18
C VAL A 166 -0.41 7.22 9.69
N SER A 167 0.85 7.32 9.29
CA SER A 167 1.25 7.52 7.90
C SER A 167 1.36 6.23 7.08
N GLU A 168 1.60 5.09 7.76
CA GLU A 168 1.67 3.76 7.17
C GLU A 168 0.28 3.11 7.05
N ILE A 169 0.09 2.23 6.06
CA ILE A 169 -1.21 1.65 5.72
C ILE A 169 -1.82 0.85 6.90
N TYR A 170 -1.11 -0.13 7.44
CA TYR A 170 -1.64 -0.97 8.52
C TYR A 170 -1.79 -0.22 9.83
N GLY A 171 -0.82 0.64 10.16
CA GLY A 171 -0.87 1.50 11.33
C GLY A 171 -2.05 2.48 11.28
N TYR A 172 -2.28 3.11 10.13
CA TYR A 172 -3.42 3.99 9.88
C TYR A 172 -4.74 3.26 10.13
N HIS A 173 -4.92 2.09 9.50
CA HIS A 173 -6.13 1.31 9.67
C HIS A 173 -6.30 0.88 11.13
N CYS A 174 -5.24 0.43 11.80
CA CYS A 174 -5.29 0.08 13.22
C CYS A 174 -5.78 1.26 14.07
N LEU A 175 -5.17 2.44 13.92
CA LEU A 175 -5.52 3.64 14.69
C LEU A 175 -6.94 4.13 14.39
N LYS A 176 -7.34 4.14 13.11
CA LYS A 176 -8.70 4.51 12.69
C LYS A 176 -9.74 3.60 13.34
N ARG A 177 -9.49 2.28 13.36
CA ARG A 177 -10.40 1.32 13.97
C ARG A 177 -10.45 1.48 15.48
N ILE A 178 -9.31 1.64 16.16
CA ILE A 178 -9.25 1.92 17.60
C ILE A 178 -10.06 3.17 17.93
N LEU A 179 -9.76 4.30 17.30
CA LEU A 179 -10.33 5.59 17.67
C LEU A 179 -11.82 5.68 17.34
N PHE A 180 -12.22 5.29 16.12
CA PHE A 180 -13.56 5.59 15.60
C PHE A 180 -14.48 4.38 15.53
N ASP A 181 -14.03 3.24 14.99
CA ASP A 181 -14.90 2.08 14.80
C ASP A 181 -15.18 1.38 16.13
N PHE A 182 -14.16 1.29 16.98
CA PHE A 182 -14.24 0.76 18.34
C PHE A 182 -14.67 1.81 19.35
N ASN A 183 -14.76 3.07 18.91
CA ASN A 183 -15.16 4.22 19.71
C ASN A 183 -14.29 4.43 20.96
N MET A 184 -13.00 4.07 20.90
CA MET A 184 -12.06 4.28 22.02
C MET A 184 -11.71 5.74 22.22
N ILE A 185 -12.01 6.62 21.25
CA ILE A 185 -11.81 8.07 21.39
C ILE A 185 -12.52 8.66 22.63
N ASN A 186 -13.61 8.05 23.08
CA ASN A 186 -14.32 8.48 24.30
C ASN A 186 -13.74 7.89 25.61
N GLN A 187 -12.78 6.98 25.52
CA GLN A 187 -12.19 6.26 26.66
C GLN A 187 -10.71 6.57 26.88
N ILE A 188 -10.03 7.08 25.86
CA ILE A 188 -8.65 7.56 25.91
C ILE A 188 -8.61 8.90 26.64
N GLU A 189 -7.50 9.20 27.30
CA GLU A 189 -7.33 10.45 28.03
C GLU A 189 -7.34 11.65 27.07
N GLN A 190 -8.11 12.68 27.43
CA GLN A 190 -8.27 13.88 26.61
C GLN A 190 -6.92 14.56 26.28
N THR A 191 -5.98 14.52 27.23
CA THR A 191 -4.61 15.05 27.06
C THR A 191 -3.79 14.27 26.03
N GLU A 192 -3.97 12.95 25.93
CA GLU A 192 -3.34 12.13 24.89
C GLU A 192 -3.96 12.41 23.53
N LEU A 193 -5.28 12.55 23.45
CA LEU A 193 -5.98 12.86 22.20
C LEU A 193 -5.60 14.24 21.66
N LEU A 194 -5.50 15.26 22.52
CA LEU A 194 -5.04 16.59 22.11
C LEU A 194 -3.63 16.55 21.52
N LYS A 195 -2.71 15.80 22.15
CA LYS A 195 -1.36 15.57 21.62
C LYS A 195 -1.40 14.83 20.29
N ALA A 196 -2.24 13.80 20.16
CA ALA A 196 -2.39 13.05 18.93
C ALA A 196 -2.87 13.94 17.78
N VAL A 197 -3.87 14.81 18.03
CA VAL A 197 -4.34 15.80 17.05
C VAL A 197 -3.20 16.72 16.61
N ASP A 198 -2.41 17.23 17.55
CA ASP A 198 -1.29 18.13 17.25
C ASP A 198 -0.22 17.44 16.39
N ILE A 199 0.14 16.20 16.72
CA ILE A 199 1.09 15.39 15.95
C ILE A 199 0.57 15.15 14.53
N VAL A 200 -0.67 14.68 14.40
CA VAL A 200 -1.28 14.39 13.10
C VAL A 200 -1.39 15.65 12.25
N ALA A 201 -1.83 16.77 12.84
CA ALA A 201 -1.95 18.03 12.14
C ALA A 201 -0.59 18.58 11.69
N ALA A 202 0.46 18.49 12.52
CA ALA A 202 1.81 18.90 12.16
C ALA A 202 2.35 18.08 10.99
N LEU A 203 2.11 16.77 10.99
CA LEU A 203 2.51 15.89 9.90
C LEU A 203 1.80 16.24 8.59
N VAL A 204 0.51 16.56 8.63
CA VAL A 204 -0.22 17.03 7.44
C VAL A 204 0.29 18.40 6.99
N GLU A 205 0.52 19.34 7.91
CA GLU A 205 0.99 20.71 7.62
C GLU A 205 2.36 20.74 6.93
N ASN A 206 3.27 19.86 7.34
CA ASN A 206 4.64 19.79 6.82
C ASN A 206 4.77 18.92 5.55
N CYS A 207 3.69 18.27 5.10
CA CYS A 207 3.71 17.40 3.94
C CYS A 207 3.45 18.20 2.64
N PRO A 208 4.37 18.19 1.66
CA PRO A 208 4.20 18.95 0.42
C PRO A 208 2.98 18.52 -0.40
N GLU A 209 2.57 17.25 -0.30
CA GLU A 209 1.39 16.71 -0.99
C GLU A 209 0.08 17.29 -0.42
N HIS A 210 0.09 17.75 0.83
CA HIS A 210 -1.12 18.22 1.52
C HIS A 210 -1.29 19.74 1.47
N ILE A 211 -0.25 20.53 1.18
CA ILE A 211 -0.27 22.01 1.19
C ILE A 211 -1.46 22.59 0.39
N ASN A 212 -1.72 22.03 -0.80
CA ASN A 212 -2.81 22.50 -1.66
C ASN A 212 -4.19 22.04 -1.17
N GLY A 213 -4.30 20.86 -0.57
CA GLY A 213 -5.55 20.34 0.02
C GLY A 213 -5.92 21.01 1.34
N LEU A 214 -4.92 21.42 2.13
CA LEU A 214 -5.08 22.10 3.42
C LEU A 214 -5.74 23.47 3.28
N SER A 215 -5.40 24.21 2.21
CA SER A 215 -5.96 25.54 1.94
C SER A 215 -7.47 25.51 1.67
N LEU A 216 -8.02 24.35 1.32
CA LEU A 216 -9.45 24.13 1.04
C LEU A 216 -10.16 23.33 2.15
N SER A 217 -9.42 22.78 3.11
CA SER A 217 -9.99 21.97 4.18
C SER A 217 -10.57 22.83 5.30
N LYS A 218 -11.91 22.85 5.38
CA LYS A 218 -12.64 23.44 6.51
C LYS A 218 -12.22 22.86 7.86
N CYS A 219 -11.80 21.60 7.88
CA CYS A 219 -11.46 20.91 9.12
C CYS A 219 -10.08 21.31 9.65
N PHE A 220 -9.12 21.56 8.75
CA PHE A 220 -7.82 22.09 9.15
C PHE A 220 -7.90 23.53 9.65
N SER A 221 -8.78 24.35 9.06
CA SER A 221 -9.04 25.71 9.58
C SER A 221 -9.72 25.68 10.96
N VAL A 222 -10.64 24.73 11.20
CA VAL A 222 -11.20 24.48 12.55
C VAL A 222 -10.10 24.12 13.55
N TYR A 223 -9.21 23.17 13.22
CA TYR A 223 -8.07 22.81 14.08
C TYR A 223 -7.17 24.03 14.39
N LYS A 224 -6.79 24.81 13.38
CA LYS A 224 -5.94 26.01 13.54
C LYS A 224 -6.63 27.04 14.44
N THR A 225 -7.92 27.23 14.23
CA THR A 225 -8.75 28.16 15.01
C THR A 225 -8.84 27.74 16.48
N CYS A 226 -9.14 26.47 16.75
CA CYS A 226 -9.15 25.94 18.12
C CYS A 226 -7.78 26.06 18.79
N THR A 227 -6.69 25.78 18.06
CA THR A 227 -5.32 25.86 18.60
C THR A 227 -4.91 27.30 18.91
N ALA A 228 -5.28 28.28 18.07
CA ALA A 228 -5.06 29.70 18.32
C ALA A 228 -5.83 30.16 19.57
N LEU A 229 -7.13 29.89 19.64
CA LEU A 229 -7.96 30.26 20.80
C LEU A 229 -7.47 29.60 22.10
N LEU A 230 -7.13 28.30 22.08
CA LEU A 230 -6.60 27.64 23.27
C LEU A 230 -5.29 28.30 23.74
N ARG A 231 -4.39 28.68 22.83
CA ARG A 231 -3.14 29.37 23.16
C ARG A 231 -3.39 30.76 23.76
N ASP A 232 -4.26 31.55 23.13
CA ASP A 232 -4.53 32.92 23.53
C ASP A 232 -5.19 32.97 24.91
N TYR A 233 -6.19 32.11 25.15
CA TYR A 233 -6.82 32.01 26.46
C TYR A 233 -5.85 31.42 27.51
N LEU A 234 -5.11 30.35 27.23
CA LEU A 234 -4.13 29.80 28.19
C LEU A 234 -3.03 30.81 28.57
N SER A 235 -2.61 31.68 27.65
CA SER A 235 -1.63 32.73 27.91
C SER A 235 -2.20 33.89 28.75
N THR A 236 -3.47 34.22 28.54
CA THR A 236 -4.17 35.31 29.24
C THR A 236 -4.53 34.92 30.68
N PHE A 237 -4.73 33.63 30.98
CA PHE A 237 -5.14 33.15 32.31
C PHE A 237 -4.01 32.52 33.15
N LYS A 238 -2.77 32.45 32.64
CA LYS A 238 -1.61 31.94 33.39
C LYS A 238 -0.93 32.96 34.32
N VAL A 239 -1.48 34.17 34.46
CA VAL A 239 -0.98 35.20 35.38
C VAL A 239 -2.10 35.57 36.35
N ASP A 240 -2.11 34.90 37.51
CA ASP A 240 -2.47 35.43 38.84
C ASP A 240 -2.84 34.26 39.77
N ASN A 241 -1.82 33.65 40.36
CA ASN A 241 -1.97 32.67 41.44
C ASN A 241 -2.28 33.32 42.81
N GLU A 242 -2.58 34.62 42.82
CA GLU A 242 -3.06 35.31 44.02
C GLU A 242 -4.52 35.69 43.84
N ALA A 243 -5.38 34.95 44.55
CA ALA A 243 -6.76 35.32 44.76
C ALA A 243 -6.82 36.74 45.33
N LYS A 244 -7.14 37.74 44.50
CA LYS A 244 -8.00 38.90 44.82
C LYS A 244 -8.03 39.90 43.65
N HIS A 245 -9.25 40.33 43.35
CA HIS A 245 -9.63 41.44 42.47
C HIS A 245 -9.56 41.20 40.95
N TRP A 246 -10.73 40.86 40.40
CA TRP A 246 -11.17 41.28 39.07
C TRP A 246 -11.19 42.80 39.00
N ASN A 247 -10.03 43.42 38.83
CA ASN A 247 -9.98 44.82 38.48
C ASN A 247 -10.42 44.95 37.03
N ARG A 248 -11.51 45.70 36.91
CA ARG A 248 -12.18 46.26 35.72
C ARG A 248 -11.23 47.14 34.89
N ARG A 249 -10.00 46.71 34.65
CA ARG A 249 -9.14 47.22 33.58
C ARG A 249 -9.40 46.31 32.40
N ARG A 250 -10.14 46.84 31.42
CA ARG A 250 -9.86 46.53 30.02
C ARG A 250 -8.36 46.74 29.85
N ALA A 251 -7.57 45.69 29.99
CA ALA A 251 -6.27 45.65 29.35
C ALA A 251 -6.59 45.77 27.87
N ALA A 252 -6.04 46.83 27.28
CA ALA A 252 -6.41 47.31 25.99
C ALA A 252 -6.40 46.18 24.96
N ALA A 253 -7.45 46.18 24.16
CA ALA A 253 -7.57 45.47 22.89
C ALA A 253 -6.22 45.35 22.18
N SER A 254 -5.73 44.12 22.08
CA SER A 254 -5.02 43.68 20.89
C SER A 254 -5.69 42.39 20.41
N ASN A 255 -6.52 42.53 19.38
CA ASN A 255 -7.13 41.50 18.51
C ASN A 255 -8.57 40.99 18.79
N ASN A 256 -9.48 41.84 19.29
CA ASN A 256 -10.91 41.48 19.39
C ASN A 256 -11.57 41.04 18.05
N SER A 257 -11.08 41.48 16.89
CA SER A 257 -11.69 41.10 15.60
C SER A 257 -11.34 39.68 15.15
N LEU A 258 -10.16 39.17 15.53
CA LEU A 258 -9.68 37.86 15.10
C LEU A 258 -10.37 36.76 15.91
N ASP A 259 -10.52 36.97 17.21
CA ASP A 259 -11.25 36.06 18.10
C ASP A 259 -12.74 35.97 17.75
N GLU A 260 -13.37 37.09 17.36
CA GLU A 260 -14.75 37.08 16.88
C GLU A 260 -14.91 36.31 15.56
N GLN A 261 -13.97 36.42 14.63
CA GLN A 261 -13.98 35.65 13.38
C GLN A 261 -13.74 34.15 13.64
N HIS A 262 -12.80 33.82 14.53
CA HIS A 262 -12.51 32.47 14.97
C HIS A 262 -13.72 31.81 15.67
N LEU A 263 -14.36 32.52 16.60
CA LEU A 263 -15.58 32.05 17.27
C LEU A 263 -16.75 31.87 16.29
N ALA A 264 -16.90 32.77 15.31
CA ALA A 264 -17.91 32.64 14.27
C ALA A 264 -17.67 31.40 13.39
N LEU A 265 -16.41 31.11 13.03
CA LEU A 265 -16.03 29.93 12.27
C LEU A 265 -16.35 28.63 13.02
N LEU A 266 -16.15 28.62 14.35
CA LEU A 266 -16.46 27.48 15.22
C LEU A 266 -17.94 27.39 15.61
N GLY A 267 -18.75 28.41 15.33
CA GLY A 267 -20.14 28.49 15.78
C GLY A 267 -20.29 28.66 17.31
N MET A 268 -19.25 29.16 17.99
CA MET A 268 -19.21 29.33 19.44
C MET A 268 -19.49 30.77 19.85
N LYS A 269 -19.98 30.95 21.08
CA LYS A 269 -20.17 32.28 21.69
C LYS A 269 -19.08 32.55 22.71
N MET A 270 -18.66 33.80 22.78
CA MET A 270 -17.67 34.24 23.77
C MET A 270 -18.23 34.05 25.20
N PRO A 271 -17.43 33.51 26.15
CA PRO A 271 -17.86 33.36 27.53
C PRO A 271 -18.13 34.74 28.15
N GLN A 272 -19.31 34.90 28.74
CA GLN A 272 -19.74 36.18 29.33
C GLN A 272 -19.30 36.33 30.80
N LYS A 273 -19.03 35.21 31.48
CA LYS A 273 -18.58 35.17 32.88
C LYS A 273 -17.33 34.32 33.01
N ALA A 274 -16.49 34.66 33.98
CA ALA A 274 -15.29 33.87 34.30
C ALA A 274 -15.63 32.42 34.70
N SER A 275 -16.80 32.19 35.30
CA SER A 275 -17.30 30.85 35.63
C SER A 275 -17.55 29.97 34.40
N ASP A 276 -17.76 30.57 33.23
CA ASP A 276 -18.11 29.86 31.99
C ASP A 276 -16.85 29.43 31.24
N LEU A 277 -15.70 29.99 31.61
CA LEU A 277 -14.42 29.75 30.95
C LEU A 277 -13.97 28.27 30.99
N PRO A 278 -14.05 27.53 32.12
CA PRO A 278 -13.66 26.11 32.12
C PRO A 278 -14.52 25.25 31.18
N HIS A 279 -15.82 25.55 31.08
CA HIS A 279 -16.73 24.87 30.16
C HIS A 279 -16.44 25.22 28.70
N PHE A 280 -16.13 26.49 28.43
CA PHE A 280 -15.73 26.95 27.11
C PHE A 280 -14.42 26.31 26.64
N LEU A 281 -13.40 26.25 27.51
CA LEU A 281 -12.11 25.61 27.19
C LEU A 281 -12.28 24.11 26.90
N ARG A 282 -13.07 23.39 27.71
CA ARG A 282 -13.38 21.98 27.43
C ARG A 282 -14.10 21.79 26.09
N ALA A 283 -15.01 22.69 25.74
CA ALA A 283 -15.71 22.62 24.46
C ALA A 283 -14.76 22.89 23.28
N LEU A 284 -13.81 23.82 23.41
CA LEU A 284 -12.75 24.05 22.42
C LEU A 284 -11.82 22.85 22.27
N GLU A 285 -11.39 22.26 23.39
CA GLU A 285 -10.58 21.04 23.37
C GLU A 285 -11.31 19.88 22.70
N GLN A 286 -12.61 19.71 22.99
CA GLN A 286 -13.42 18.69 22.34
C GLN A 286 -13.54 18.95 20.84
N GLN A 287 -13.84 20.17 20.42
CA GLN A 287 -13.94 20.52 18.99
C GLN A 287 -12.60 20.34 18.26
N LYS A 288 -11.48 20.57 18.94
CA LYS A 288 -10.15 20.22 18.44
C LYS A 288 -9.97 18.70 18.29
N ILE A 289 -10.38 17.90 19.27
CA ILE A 289 -10.35 16.43 19.17
C ILE A 289 -11.26 15.92 18.04
N ASP A 290 -12.45 16.52 17.86
CA ASP A 290 -13.39 16.13 16.82
C ASP A 290 -12.80 16.30 15.41
N SER A 291 -11.87 17.27 15.24
CA SER A 291 -11.15 17.46 13.98
C SER A 291 -10.18 16.31 13.63
N LEU A 292 -9.81 15.47 14.61
CA LEU A 292 -8.90 14.33 14.39
C LEU A 292 -9.40 13.38 13.31
N LYS A 293 -10.72 13.14 13.28
CA LYS A 293 -11.32 12.22 12.31
C LYS A 293 -11.09 12.68 10.88
N ASP A 294 -11.30 13.97 10.64
CA ASP A 294 -11.15 14.59 9.33
C ASP A 294 -9.66 14.74 8.96
N LEU A 295 -8.79 15.05 9.93
CA LEU A 295 -7.34 15.05 9.73
C LEU A 295 -6.81 13.66 9.35
N MET A 296 -7.41 12.60 9.89
CA MET A 296 -7.06 11.23 9.52
C MET A 296 -7.53 10.84 8.11
N GLU A 297 -8.31 11.67 7.40
CA GLU A 297 -8.65 11.40 5.99
C GLU A 297 -7.49 11.67 5.02
N PHE A 298 -6.47 12.43 5.45
CA PHE A 298 -5.24 12.67 4.67
C PHE A 298 -4.26 11.49 4.70
N PHE A 299 -4.61 10.39 5.35
CA PHE A 299 -3.74 9.24 5.55
C PHE A 299 -4.36 7.95 4.99
N PRO A 300 -3.54 6.95 4.61
CA PRO A 300 -2.07 6.92 4.67
C PRO A 300 -1.42 7.82 3.61
N CYS A 301 -0.21 8.34 3.90
CA CYS A 301 0.54 9.20 2.97
C CYS A 301 2.02 8.82 3.01
N ILE A 302 2.57 8.50 1.84
CA ILE A 302 3.96 8.02 1.69
C ILE A 302 4.95 9.13 2.05
N SER A 303 4.70 10.36 1.61
CA SER A 303 5.56 11.50 1.95
C SER A 303 5.56 11.80 3.45
N CYS A 304 4.40 11.77 4.10
CA CYS A 304 4.31 11.83 5.56
C CYS A 304 5.08 10.68 6.22
N HIS A 305 4.98 9.47 5.67
CA HIS A 305 5.66 8.30 6.24
C HIS A 305 7.18 8.41 6.17
N LYS A 306 7.72 8.85 5.03
CA LYS A 306 9.15 9.14 4.88
C LYS A 306 9.62 10.18 5.90
N GLN A 307 8.90 11.29 6.03
CA GLN A 307 9.23 12.33 7.02
C GLN A 307 9.17 11.78 8.47
N ALA A 308 8.14 11.00 8.79
CA ALA A 308 8.00 10.37 10.10
C ALA A 308 9.15 9.40 10.41
N LEU A 309 9.61 8.60 9.43
CA LEU A 309 10.76 7.70 9.60
C LEU A 309 12.07 8.46 9.79
N ILE A 310 12.29 9.55 9.05
CA ILE A 310 13.45 10.44 9.22
C ILE A 310 13.46 11.04 10.62
N HIS A 311 12.32 11.51 11.11
CA HIS A 311 12.19 12.07 12.46
C HIS A 311 12.37 11.00 13.55
N PHE A 312 11.80 9.81 13.34
CA PHE A 312 11.83 8.71 14.31
C PHE A 312 13.22 8.08 14.43
N SER A 313 13.92 7.85 13.33
CA SER A 313 15.27 7.26 13.33
C SER A 313 16.20 7.94 12.32
N PRO A 314 16.66 9.18 12.62
CA PRO A 314 17.50 9.96 11.73
C PRO A 314 18.77 9.21 11.31
N GLU A 315 19.39 8.45 12.20
CA GLU A 315 20.63 7.71 11.90
C GLU A 315 20.46 6.61 10.83
N LYS A 316 19.26 6.03 10.70
CA LYS A 316 18.96 4.98 9.72
C LYS A 316 18.44 5.55 8.39
N TYR A 317 17.77 6.70 8.43
CA TYR A 317 17.03 7.25 7.30
C TYR A 317 17.57 8.59 6.78
N ASN A 318 18.57 9.21 7.44
CA ASN A 318 19.36 10.31 6.89
C ASN A 318 20.36 9.77 5.85
N PHE A 319 19.85 9.26 4.75
CA PHE A 319 20.64 9.26 3.53
C PHE A 319 20.51 10.67 2.97
N SER A 320 21.61 11.43 3.00
CA SER A 320 21.75 12.65 2.22
C SER A 320 21.25 12.34 0.81
N GLU A 321 20.12 12.93 0.43
CA GLU A 321 19.76 13.05 -0.98
C GLU A 321 20.93 13.81 -1.60
N ASP A 322 21.77 13.08 -2.34
CA ASP A 322 22.73 13.66 -3.26
C ASP A 322 21.90 14.48 -4.26
N GLU A 323 21.85 15.78 -4.03
CA GLU A 323 21.41 16.81 -4.96
C GLU A 323 22.28 16.73 -6.23
N SER A 324 21.94 15.82 -7.14
CA SER A 324 22.49 15.82 -8.51
C SER A 324 21.53 15.32 -9.58
N ALA A 325 20.29 14.96 -9.23
CA ALA A 325 19.21 14.83 -10.19
C ALA A 325 18.36 16.12 -10.17
N PRO A 326 17.98 16.70 -11.32
CA PRO A 326 17.08 17.85 -11.32
C PRO A 326 15.80 17.48 -10.57
N SER A 327 15.40 18.35 -9.65
CA SER A 327 14.22 18.22 -8.80
C SER A 327 13.02 17.78 -9.63
N ARG A 328 12.59 16.53 -9.46
CA ARG A 328 11.36 16.02 -10.08
C ARG A 328 10.19 16.80 -9.48
N CYS A 329 9.45 17.55 -10.30
CA CYS A 329 8.34 18.36 -9.82
C CYS A 329 7.09 17.52 -9.46
N PHE A 330 6.96 16.30 -9.99
CA PHE A 330 5.80 15.44 -9.74
C PHE A 330 6.19 13.95 -9.62
N HIS A 331 5.73 13.28 -8.56
CA HIS A 331 5.64 11.83 -8.52
C HIS A 331 4.31 11.41 -9.12
N LEU A 332 4.35 10.82 -10.32
CA LEU A 332 3.13 10.46 -11.03
C LEU A 332 2.58 9.12 -10.50
N PRO A 333 1.26 8.94 -10.43
CA PRO A 333 0.63 7.71 -9.90
C PRO A 333 0.94 6.42 -10.69
N PHE A 334 1.64 6.54 -11.82
CA PHE A 334 2.15 5.45 -12.65
C PHE A 334 3.67 5.26 -12.58
N GLU A 335 4.38 6.03 -11.77
CA GLU A 335 5.78 5.74 -11.48
C GLU A 335 5.84 4.42 -10.72
N PHE A 336 6.68 3.50 -11.20
CA PHE A 336 6.92 2.23 -10.54
C PHE A 336 7.31 2.50 -9.08
N ASN A 337 6.62 1.85 -8.14
CA ASN A 337 7.01 1.96 -6.74
C ASN A 337 8.24 1.06 -6.53
N ASP A 338 9.28 1.56 -5.84
CA ASP A 338 10.42 0.75 -5.43
C ASP A 338 9.98 -0.49 -4.59
N ASP A 339 8.79 -0.41 -3.97
CA ASP A 339 8.16 -1.53 -3.25
C ASP A 339 7.53 -2.61 -4.15
N ASP A 340 7.38 -2.37 -5.46
CA ASP A 340 6.67 -3.30 -6.35
C ASP A 340 7.41 -4.65 -6.50
N LYS A 341 8.70 -4.72 -6.08
CA LYS A 341 9.56 -5.91 -6.15
C LYS A 341 9.51 -6.61 -7.51
N LEU A 342 9.26 -5.84 -8.57
CA LEU A 342 9.25 -6.34 -9.94
C LEU A 342 10.69 -6.57 -10.39
N GLY A 343 10.86 -7.54 -11.28
CA GLY A 343 12.16 -7.84 -11.84
C GLY A 343 12.68 -6.73 -12.77
N PRO A 344 13.85 -6.94 -13.39
CA PRO A 344 14.51 -5.91 -14.19
C PRO A 344 13.69 -5.50 -15.43
N TRP A 345 12.74 -6.31 -15.89
CA TRP A 345 11.91 -6.00 -17.06
C TRP A 345 10.65 -5.22 -16.69
N ASP A 346 10.44 -4.10 -17.37
CA ASP A 346 9.17 -3.40 -17.36
C ASP A 346 8.12 -4.18 -18.12
N VAL A 347 7.02 -4.52 -17.45
CA VAL A 347 5.88 -5.23 -18.04
C VAL A 347 4.74 -4.24 -18.24
N LEU A 348 4.25 -4.17 -19.46
CA LEU A 348 3.21 -3.25 -19.89
C LEU A 348 1.99 -4.02 -20.40
N LEU A 349 0.80 -3.67 -19.92
CA LEU A 349 -0.45 -4.33 -20.26
C LEU A 349 -1.24 -3.47 -21.25
N SER A 350 -1.64 -4.03 -22.38
CA SER A 350 -2.50 -3.34 -23.35
C SER A 350 -3.86 -3.01 -22.75
N GLU A 351 -4.58 -2.05 -23.34
CA GLU A 351 -5.95 -1.73 -22.94
C GLU A 351 -6.88 -2.96 -23.02
N ASP A 352 -6.70 -3.81 -24.02
CA ASP A 352 -7.47 -5.05 -24.18
C ASP A 352 -7.12 -6.07 -23.09
N THR A 353 -5.86 -6.13 -22.64
CA THR A 353 -5.45 -6.94 -21.49
C THR A 353 -6.10 -6.45 -20.21
N ILE A 354 -6.20 -5.13 -20.02
CA ILE A 354 -6.87 -4.56 -18.85
C ILE A 354 -8.36 -4.94 -18.84
N LYS A 355 -9.04 -4.85 -19.98
CA LYS A 355 -10.43 -5.29 -20.13
C LYS A 355 -10.58 -6.78 -19.85
N ASP A 356 -9.67 -7.60 -20.35
CA ASP A 356 -9.64 -9.04 -20.08
C ASP A 356 -9.53 -9.32 -18.58
N LEU A 357 -8.64 -8.62 -17.88
CA LEU A 357 -8.46 -8.76 -16.44
C LEU A 357 -9.67 -8.28 -15.64
N GLN A 358 -10.34 -7.21 -16.09
CA GLN A 358 -11.59 -6.74 -15.50
C GLN A 358 -12.73 -7.75 -15.66
N HIS A 359 -12.82 -8.44 -16.80
CA HIS A 359 -13.80 -9.53 -16.97
C HIS A 359 -13.54 -10.71 -16.02
N LEU A 360 -12.31 -10.86 -15.53
CA LEU A 360 -11.91 -11.85 -14.53
C LEU A 360 -12.08 -11.38 -13.08
N GLU A 361 -12.62 -10.18 -12.82
CA GLU A 361 -12.81 -9.60 -11.48
C GLU A 361 -13.57 -10.53 -10.52
N SER A 362 -14.54 -11.27 -11.04
CA SER A 362 -15.31 -12.26 -10.27
C SER A 362 -14.50 -13.49 -9.80
N ARG A 363 -13.24 -13.62 -10.23
CA ARG A 363 -12.34 -14.76 -9.98
C ARG A 363 -10.97 -14.28 -9.47
N PRO A 364 -10.89 -13.77 -8.23
CA PRO A 364 -9.65 -13.19 -7.67
C PRO A 364 -8.50 -14.19 -7.58
N ASP A 365 -8.79 -15.49 -7.46
CA ASP A 365 -7.82 -16.59 -7.51
C ASP A 365 -7.10 -16.65 -8.87
N VAL A 366 -7.83 -16.42 -9.96
CA VAL A 366 -7.30 -16.40 -11.33
C VAL A 366 -6.49 -15.14 -11.59
N ILE A 367 -6.98 -13.96 -11.17
CA ILE A 367 -6.22 -12.71 -11.27
C ILE A 367 -4.88 -12.85 -10.55
N ARG A 368 -4.89 -13.44 -9.35
CA ARG A 368 -3.65 -13.70 -8.59
C ARG A 368 -2.68 -14.61 -9.36
N LEU A 369 -3.17 -15.65 -10.03
CA LEU A 369 -2.34 -16.53 -10.86
C LEU A 369 -1.74 -15.80 -12.07
N VAL A 370 -2.54 -14.96 -12.75
CA VAL A 370 -2.07 -14.15 -13.87
C VAL A 370 -0.98 -13.18 -13.39
N MET A 371 -1.21 -12.47 -12.29
CA MET A 371 -0.23 -11.52 -11.73
C MET A 371 1.06 -12.22 -11.28
N GLN A 372 0.97 -13.42 -10.71
CA GLN A 372 2.16 -14.22 -10.42
C GLN A 372 2.95 -14.56 -11.69
N LYS A 373 2.27 -14.91 -12.79
CA LYS A 373 2.93 -15.14 -14.08
C LYS A 373 3.54 -13.87 -14.68
N LEU A 374 2.85 -12.73 -14.60
CA LEU A 374 3.41 -11.44 -15.03
C LEU A 374 4.64 -11.05 -14.20
N GLY A 375 4.63 -11.31 -12.89
CA GLY A 375 5.81 -11.15 -12.03
C GLY A 375 6.97 -12.07 -12.45
N GLN A 376 6.70 -13.33 -12.79
CA GLN A 376 7.72 -14.22 -13.35
C GLN A 376 8.28 -13.71 -14.69
N ILE A 377 7.43 -13.13 -15.54
CA ILE A 377 7.88 -12.49 -16.79
C ILE A 377 8.76 -11.27 -16.48
N SER A 378 8.41 -10.43 -15.51
CA SER A 378 9.25 -9.28 -15.12
C SER A 378 10.66 -9.69 -14.63
N SER A 379 10.80 -10.90 -14.09
CA SER A 379 12.06 -11.40 -13.50
C SER A 379 13.20 -11.62 -14.49
N GLY A 380 12.90 -11.79 -15.79
CA GLY A 380 13.89 -12.18 -16.80
C GLY A 380 14.40 -13.62 -16.70
N LYS A 381 13.91 -14.41 -15.72
CA LYS A 381 14.23 -15.85 -15.55
C LYS A 381 13.26 -16.72 -16.35
N TRP A 382 13.08 -16.41 -17.64
CA TRP A 382 12.03 -17.00 -18.47
C TRP A 382 12.15 -18.52 -18.65
N ASP A 383 13.39 -19.03 -18.65
CA ASP A 383 13.73 -20.43 -18.83
C ASP A 383 13.32 -21.25 -17.62
N LYS A 384 13.65 -20.75 -16.42
CA LYS A 384 13.30 -21.35 -15.14
C LYS A 384 11.78 -21.51 -14.99
N HIS A 385 11.01 -20.63 -15.63
CA HIS A 385 9.56 -20.56 -15.47
C HIS A 385 8.77 -21.10 -16.68
N GLU A 386 9.46 -21.72 -17.65
CA GLU A 386 8.87 -22.26 -18.89
C GLU A 386 8.01 -21.24 -19.64
N LEU A 387 8.39 -19.96 -19.57
CA LEU A 387 7.59 -18.86 -20.17
C LEU A 387 7.75 -18.78 -21.69
N ARG A 388 8.63 -19.61 -22.26
CA ARG A 388 8.91 -19.74 -23.70
C ARG A 388 8.09 -20.85 -24.39
N CYS A 389 6.99 -21.29 -23.79
CA CYS A 389 6.23 -22.45 -24.27
C CYS A 389 5.50 -22.17 -25.60
N THR A 390 5.86 -22.89 -26.67
CA THR A 390 5.13 -22.90 -27.95
C THR A 390 4.35 -24.21 -28.06
N ARG A 391 3.06 -24.22 -27.70
CA ARG A 391 2.16 -25.35 -28.00
C ARG A 391 0.86 -24.83 -28.64
N ALA A 392 0.94 -24.50 -29.91
CA ALA A 392 -0.19 -24.63 -30.82
C ALA A 392 -0.01 -25.96 -31.56
N SER A 393 -0.78 -26.97 -31.19
CA SER A 393 -0.81 -28.26 -31.87
C SER A 393 -1.51 -28.12 -33.23
N SER A 394 -0.74 -27.80 -34.27
CA SER A 394 -0.86 -28.41 -35.60
C SER A 394 0.26 -27.91 -36.52
N ASN A 395 1.24 -28.80 -36.74
CA ASN A 395 2.13 -28.91 -37.91
C ASN A 395 3.05 -27.77 -38.38
N GLU A 396 3.20 -26.65 -37.66
CA GLU A 396 4.28 -25.70 -37.96
C GLU A 396 4.98 -25.25 -36.68
N THR A 397 6.26 -25.58 -36.57
CA THR A 397 7.12 -25.46 -35.38
C THR A 397 7.51 -24.02 -35.02
N HIS A 398 6.87 -23.01 -35.61
CA HIS A 398 7.03 -21.60 -35.28
C HIS A 398 5.79 -20.82 -35.74
N LEU A 399 4.98 -20.26 -34.83
CA LEU A 399 4.12 -19.12 -35.18
C LEU A 399 5.01 -17.87 -35.24
N ARG A 400 5.87 -17.83 -36.27
CA ARG A 400 6.61 -16.63 -36.67
C ARG A 400 5.61 -15.74 -37.38
N VAL A 401 5.22 -14.68 -36.68
CA VAL A 401 4.31 -13.64 -37.15
C VAL A 401 5.10 -12.71 -38.10
N HIS A 402 5.77 -13.29 -39.11
CA HIS A 402 7.03 -12.87 -39.78
C HIS A 402 8.30 -13.35 -39.08
N ASP A 403 9.28 -13.77 -39.89
CA ASP A 403 10.52 -14.48 -39.53
C ASP A 403 11.48 -13.80 -38.53
N ILE A 404 11.11 -12.69 -37.88
CA ILE A 404 12.09 -11.79 -37.24
C ILE A 404 11.78 -11.45 -35.77
N ILE A 405 10.53 -11.21 -35.35
CA ILE A 405 10.21 -10.83 -33.96
C ILE A 405 9.43 -11.97 -33.28
N PRO A 406 9.94 -12.52 -32.16
CA PRO A 406 9.25 -13.58 -31.45
C PRO A 406 8.06 -13.06 -30.63
N VAL A 407 6.93 -13.76 -30.72
CA VAL A 407 5.76 -13.58 -29.85
C VAL A 407 5.52 -14.89 -29.10
N TYR A 408 5.25 -14.81 -27.82
CA TYR A 408 5.16 -15.96 -26.92
C TYR A 408 3.77 -16.10 -26.31
N ILE A 409 3.37 -17.35 -26.05
CA ILE A 409 2.11 -17.70 -25.39
C ILE A 409 2.44 -18.49 -24.12
N VAL A 410 1.91 -18.07 -22.99
CA VAL A 410 2.00 -18.83 -21.73
C VAL A 410 0.64 -19.40 -21.38
N LEU A 411 0.55 -20.72 -21.27
CA LEU A 411 -0.65 -21.42 -20.83
C LEU A 411 -0.71 -21.45 -19.29
N LEU A 412 -1.86 -21.07 -18.76
CA LEU A 412 -2.23 -21.21 -17.35
C LEU A 412 -3.00 -22.52 -17.14
N ASN A 413 -2.99 -23.05 -15.92
CA ASN A 413 -3.62 -24.34 -15.57
C ASN A 413 -5.15 -24.41 -15.81
N ASN A 414 -5.79 -23.29 -16.12
CA ASN A 414 -7.22 -23.14 -16.34
C ASN A 414 -7.61 -22.91 -17.82
N GLY A 415 -6.66 -23.06 -18.75
CA GLY A 415 -6.88 -22.84 -20.19
C GLY A 415 -6.72 -21.39 -20.65
N LEU A 416 -6.51 -20.43 -19.73
CA LEU A 416 -6.18 -19.06 -20.10
C LEU A 416 -4.77 -18.99 -20.69
N MET A 417 -4.62 -18.13 -21.69
CA MET A 417 -3.37 -17.86 -22.38
C MET A 417 -2.94 -16.41 -22.14
N ILE A 418 -1.66 -16.20 -21.84
CA ILE A 418 -1.04 -14.87 -21.79
C ILE A 418 -0.22 -14.71 -23.07
N LEU A 419 -0.60 -13.76 -23.92
CA LEU A 419 0.13 -13.42 -25.14
C LEU A 419 1.06 -12.24 -24.86
N TRP A 420 2.36 -12.43 -25.06
CA TRP A 420 3.37 -11.42 -24.76
C TRP A 420 4.52 -11.40 -25.76
N GLN A 421 5.22 -10.26 -25.85
CA GLN A 421 6.44 -10.12 -26.64
C GLN A 421 7.43 -9.19 -25.95
N VAL A 422 8.71 -9.32 -26.31
CA VAL A 422 9.70 -8.28 -26.03
C VAL A 422 9.56 -7.17 -27.07
N ASP A 423 9.52 -5.94 -26.59
CA ASP A 423 9.43 -4.74 -27.40
C ASP A 423 10.38 -3.67 -26.84
N TYR A 424 10.32 -2.46 -27.39
CA TYR A 424 11.09 -1.32 -26.91
C TYR A 424 10.19 -0.13 -26.60
N GLY A 425 10.65 0.74 -25.71
CA GLY A 425 9.92 1.96 -25.36
C GLY A 425 10.62 2.76 -24.26
N PHE A 426 10.10 3.95 -24.01
CA PHE A 426 10.61 4.82 -22.96
C PHE A 426 10.19 4.29 -21.59
N THR A 427 11.14 4.02 -20.71
CA THR A 427 10.84 3.70 -19.31
C THR A 427 11.14 4.89 -18.40
N ILE A 428 10.19 5.17 -17.51
CA ILE A 428 10.35 6.17 -16.47
C ILE A 428 11.39 5.70 -15.43
N ARG A 429 11.50 4.38 -15.18
CA ARG A 429 12.39 3.82 -14.14
C ARG A 429 13.86 4.13 -14.41
N SER A 430 14.29 4.02 -15.66
CA SER A 430 15.68 4.34 -16.07
C SER A 430 15.80 5.65 -16.85
N ASN A 431 14.69 6.38 -17.02
CA ASN A 431 14.60 7.61 -17.83
C ASN A 431 15.29 7.46 -19.21
N SER A 432 15.11 6.32 -19.86
CA SER A 432 15.80 6.01 -21.11
C SER A 432 14.94 5.13 -22.02
N LEU A 433 15.30 5.07 -23.30
CA LEU A 433 14.72 4.08 -24.21
C LEU A 433 15.33 2.72 -23.89
N THR A 434 14.50 1.74 -23.54
CA THR A 434 14.96 0.39 -23.20
C THR A 434 14.10 -0.68 -23.85
N GLN A 435 14.58 -1.91 -23.79
CA GLN A 435 13.72 -3.07 -23.97
C GLN A 435 12.73 -3.17 -22.81
N LEU A 436 11.53 -3.67 -23.12
CA LEU A 436 10.44 -3.88 -22.20
C LEU A 436 9.57 -5.05 -22.69
N VAL A 437 8.64 -5.50 -21.85
CA VAL A 437 7.69 -6.55 -22.19
C VAL A 437 6.31 -5.95 -22.42
N ARG A 438 5.66 -6.30 -23.54
CA ARG A 438 4.26 -5.99 -23.79
C ARG A 438 3.39 -7.24 -23.67
N ILE A 439 2.35 -7.12 -22.87
CA ILE A 439 1.26 -8.10 -22.75
C ILE A 439 0.12 -7.61 -23.63
N TRP A 440 -0.24 -8.44 -24.61
CA TRP A 440 -1.25 -8.09 -25.61
C TRP A 440 -2.64 -8.59 -25.26
N ALA A 441 -2.73 -9.76 -24.63
CA ALA A 441 -3.99 -10.34 -24.17
C ALA A 441 -3.82 -11.34 -23.03
N VAL A 442 -4.91 -11.51 -22.26
CA VAL A 442 -5.08 -12.60 -21.28
C VAL A 442 -6.44 -13.24 -21.55
N SER A 443 -6.49 -14.32 -22.31
CA SER A 443 -7.77 -14.88 -22.78
C SER A 443 -7.71 -16.39 -22.99
N ASP A 444 -8.85 -17.06 -22.86
CA ASP A 444 -9.10 -18.44 -23.28
C ASP A 444 -9.71 -18.52 -24.69
N ASP A 445 -10.05 -17.36 -25.30
CA ASP A 445 -10.57 -17.28 -26.66
C ASP A 445 -9.44 -17.36 -27.70
N HIS A 446 -9.28 -18.55 -28.28
CA HIS A 446 -8.33 -18.78 -29.37
C HIS A 446 -8.54 -17.88 -30.59
N LYS A 447 -9.78 -17.45 -30.89
CA LYS A 447 -10.03 -16.56 -32.03
C LYS A 447 -9.45 -15.17 -31.76
N LYS A 448 -9.69 -14.63 -30.57
CA LYS A 448 -9.12 -13.35 -30.12
C LYS A 448 -7.59 -13.39 -30.16
N ILE A 449 -6.97 -14.47 -29.68
CA ILE A 449 -5.51 -14.63 -29.72
C ILE A 449 -4.99 -14.64 -31.15
N ASN A 450 -5.65 -15.38 -32.06
CA ASN A 450 -5.24 -15.45 -33.47
C ASN A 450 -5.39 -14.10 -34.19
N GLU A 451 -6.48 -13.37 -33.93
CA GLU A 451 -6.67 -12.03 -34.49
C GLU A 451 -5.55 -11.08 -34.05
N ILE A 452 -5.16 -11.11 -32.77
CA ILE A 452 -4.04 -10.31 -32.27
C ILE A 452 -2.71 -10.73 -32.90
N LEU A 453 -2.49 -12.02 -33.15
CA LEU A 453 -1.29 -12.50 -33.85
C LEU A 453 -1.25 -12.01 -35.31
N GLU A 454 -2.35 -12.11 -36.05
CA GLU A 454 -2.44 -11.56 -37.42
C GLU A 454 -2.16 -10.05 -37.44
N ASN A 455 -2.71 -9.36 -36.46
CA ASN A 455 -2.52 -7.95 -36.24
C ASN A 455 -1.06 -7.57 -35.96
N LEU A 456 -0.40 -8.31 -35.05
CA LEU A 456 1.03 -8.14 -34.79
C LEU A 456 1.88 -8.40 -36.04
N SER A 457 1.45 -9.32 -36.90
CA SER A 457 2.12 -9.63 -38.19
C SER A 457 2.22 -8.39 -39.05
N MET A 458 1.08 -7.71 -39.21
CA MET A 458 0.99 -6.49 -39.99
C MET A 458 1.82 -5.36 -39.39
N VAL A 459 1.88 -5.27 -38.05
CA VAL A 459 2.67 -4.26 -37.33
C VAL A 459 4.17 -4.52 -37.44
N HIS A 460 4.63 -5.76 -37.31
CA HIS A 460 6.06 -6.09 -37.39
C HIS A 460 6.66 -5.79 -38.77
N GLN A 461 5.83 -5.85 -39.83
CA GLN A 461 6.25 -5.47 -41.19
C GLN A 461 6.66 -3.99 -41.30
N VAL A 462 6.04 -3.08 -40.52
CA VAL A 462 6.37 -1.64 -40.58
C VAL A 462 7.59 -1.26 -39.74
N TYR A 463 8.13 -2.19 -38.95
CA TYR A 463 9.33 -1.95 -38.14
C TYR A 463 10.57 -1.86 -39.02
N THR A 464 11.43 -0.89 -38.69
CA THR A 464 12.77 -0.77 -39.27
C THR A 464 13.66 -1.94 -38.80
N PRO A 465 14.75 -2.25 -39.53
CA PRO A 465 15.68 -3.31 -39.12
C PRO A 465 16.23 -3.13 -37.69
N ASN A 466 16.48 -1.89 -37.27
CA ASN A 466 16.94 -1.58 -35.90
C ASN A 466 15.87 -1.88 -34.86
N GLN A 467 14.62 -1.49 -35.12
CA GLN A 467 13.49 -1.77 -34.23
C GLN A 467 13.28 -3.27 -34.08
N ARG A 468 13.33 -4.03 -35.18
CA ARG A 468 13.26 -5.50 -35.14
C ARG A 468 14.39 -6.09 -34.29
N HIS A 469 15.60 -5.55 -34.41
CA HIS A 469 16.72 -5.97 -33.57
C HIS A 469 16.51 -5.66 -32.09
N TRP A 470 15.85 -4.55 -31.75
CA TRP A 470 15.53 -4.20 -30.38
C TRP A 470 14.40 -5.03 -29.77
N CYS A 471 13.51 -5.60 -30.58
CA CYS A 471 12.52 -6.56 -30.10
C CYS A 471 13.10 -7.97 -29.90
N MET A 472 14.38 -8.19 -30.23
CA MET A 472 15.06 -9.47 -30.01
C MET A 472 15.83 -9.47 -28.68
N GLU A 473 15.72 -10.58 -27.96
CA GLU A 473 16.43 -10.83 -26.71
C GLU A 473 17.92 -11.10 -26.95
N GLN A 474 18.78 -10.75 -26.00
CA GLN A 474 20.17 -11.18 -26.01
C GLN A 474 20.34 -12.52 -25.28
N LYS A 475 21.41 -13.25 -25.63
CA LYS A 475 21.73 -14.53 -24.97
C LYS A 475 21.97 -14.31 -23.48
N ALA A 476 21.38 -15.18 -22.66
CA ALA A 476 21.47 -15.15 -21.21
C ALA A 476 22.92 -15.32 -20.73
N ASN A 477 23.32 -14.50 -19.77
CA ASN A 477 24.39 -14.84 -18.83
C ASN A 477 23.71 -15.39 -17.57
N ASP A 478 24.12 -16.57 -17.10
CA ASP A 478 23.66 -17.16 -15.83
C ASP A 478 22.13 -17.30 -15.67
N ASN A 479 21.42 -17.76 -16.71
CA ASN A 479 19.95 -17.98 -16.73
C ASN A 479 19.09 -16.74 -16.43
N LEU A 480 19.67 -15.54 -16.43
CA LEU A 480 18.99 -14.28 -16.23
C LEU A 480 19.14 -13.41 -17.48
N ILE A 481 18.02 -13.06 -18.10
CA ILE A 481 18.01 -12.15 -19.26
C ILE A 481 17.71 -10.75 -18.72
N LEU A 482 18.51 -9.75 -19.09
CA LEU A 482 18.35 -8.36 -18.68
C LEU A 482 17.91 -7.50 -19.88
N PRO A 483 17.08 -6.47 -19.67
CA PRO A 483 16.70 -5.56 -20.74
C PRO A 483 17.90 -4.72 -21.17
N ARG A 484 18.04 -4.52 -22.48
CA ARG A 484 19.05 -3.62 -23.04
C ARG A 484 18.60 -2.16 -22.95
N ILE A 485 19.48 -1.30 -22.44
CA ILE A 485 19.34 0.15 -22.54
C ILE A 485 19.80 0.60 -23.93
N LEU A 486 18.92 1.30 -24.65
CA LEU A 486 19.11 1.73 -26.04
C LEU A 486 19.59 3.18 -26.15
N GLY A 487 19.60 3.94 -25.05
CA GLY A 487 20.10 5.31 -24.95
C GLY A 487 19.02 6.38 -25.19
N ASP A 488 19.47 7.61 -25.49
CA ASP A 488 18.62 8.82 -25.62
C ASP A 488 18.16 9.14 -27.05
N GLY A 489 18.31 8.19 -27.99
CA GLY A 489 17.95 8.41 -29.38
C GLY A 489 16.47 8.81 -29.55
N GLU A 490 16.24 10.02 -30.07
CA GLU A 490 14.91 10.46 -30.50
C GLU A 490 14.37 9.55 -31.61
N ASP A 491 13.07 9.26 -31.51
CA ASP A 491 12.19 8.78 -32.57
C ASP A 491 12.90 8.04 -33.72
N THR A 492 13.02 6.71 -33.60
CA THR A 492 13.19 5.88 -34.79
C THR A 492 11.96 6.01 -35.67
N GLY A 493 12.04 6.92 -36.64
CA GLY A 493 11.01 7.08 -37.66
C GLY A 493 10.63 5.72 -38.24
N PHE A 494 9.33 5.48 -38.35
CA PHE A 494 8.81 4.37 -39.15
C PHE A 494 9.35 4.49 -40.58
N SER A 495 9.54 3.36 -41.27
CA SER A 495 9.84 3.37 -42.70
C SER A 495 8.61 3.86 -43.47
N LYS A 496 8.36 5.18 -43.45
CA LYS A 496 7.15 5.83 -43.94
C LYS A 496 6.94 5.68 -45.45
N ASP A 497 8.00 5.47 -46.22
CA ASP A 497 7.91 5.75 -47.66
C ASP A 497 7.71 4.52 -48.58
N ILE A 498 7.83 3.29 -48.07
CA ILE A 498 7.77 2.07 -48.93
C ILE A 498 6.65 1.09 -48.55
N VAL A 499 6.20 1.07 -47.28
CA VAL A 499 5.28 0.03 -46.77
C VAL A 499 3.80 0.48 -46.73
N TYR A 500 3.54 1.79 -46.79
CA TYR A 500 2.19 2.36 -46.69
C TYR A 500 1.42 2.37 -48.02
N SER A 501 2.09 2.25 -49.17
CA SER A 501 1.48 2.41 -50.50
C SER A 501 0.67 1.21 -51.00
N SER A 502 0.75 0.04 -50.33
CA SER A 502 0.11 -1.21 -50.77
C SER A 502 -0.92 -1.77 -49.79
N ARG A 503 -1.29 -1.02 -48.74
CA ARG A 503 -2.19 -1.48 -47.67
C ARG A 503 -3.58 -0.87 -47.79
N THR A 504 -4.58 -1.58 -47.26
CA THR A 504 -5.94 -1.06 -47.17
C THR A 504 -6.06 0.01 -46.08
N GLU A 505 -7.07 0.88 -46.16
CA GLU A 505 -7.31 1.92 -45.15
C GLU A 505 -7.56 1.32 -43.76
N ASP A 506 -8.27 0.19 -43.69
CA ASP A 506 -8.53 -0.54 -42.45
C ASP A 506 -7.24 -1.08 -41.81
N GLU A 507 -6.32 -1.63 -42.61
CA GLU A 507 -5.01 -2.07 -42.14
C GLU A 507 -4.17 -0.90 -41.59
N LEU A 508 -4.22 0.25 -42.26
CA LEU A 508 -3.48 1.43 -41.81
C LEU A 508 -4.01 1.98 -40.49
N LEU A 509 -5.33 2.05 -40.35
CA LEU A 509 -6.00 2.44 -39.10
C LEU A 509 -5.67 1.48 -37.96
N MET A 510 -5.67 0.18 -38.25
CA MET A 510 -5.31 -0.87 -37.30
C MET A 510 -3.84 -0.76 -36.84
N ILE A 511 -2.90 -0.53 -37.77
CA ILE A 511 -1.46 -0.36 -37.44
C ILE A 511 -1.26 0.89 -36.59
N GLN A 512 -1.90 2.00 -36.99
CA GLN A 512 -1.89 3.24 -36.22
C GLN A 512 -2.46 3.01 -34.82
N LYS A 513 -3.54 2.23 -34.70
CA LYS A 513 -4.13 1.89 -33.42
C LYS A 513 -3.14 1.15 -32.53
N MET A 514 -2.52 0.09 -33.01
CA MET A 514 -1.59 -0.72 -32.21
C MET A 514 -0.29 0.00 -31.81
N LEU A 515 0.20 0.91 -32.66
CA LEU A 515 1.48 1.58 -32.44
C LEU A 515 1.39 2.94 -31.73
N VAL A 516 0.32 3.69 -31.97
CA VAL A 516 0.23 5.09 -31.56
C VAL A 516 -0.86 5.30 -30.51
N THR A 517 -2.05 4.74 -30.72
CA THR A 517 -3.20 5.06 -29.85
C THR A 517 -3.45 4.04 -28.75
N ASN A 518 -2.87 2.85 -28.83
CA ASN A 518 -2.98 1.84 -27.80
C ASN A 518 -2.27 2.31 -26.52
N LYS A 519 -3.02 2.38 -25.43
CA LYS A 519 -2.50 2.80 -24.14
C LYS A 519 -2.04 1.59 -23.36
N PHE A 520 -0.82 1.66 -22.86
CA PHE A 520 -0.21 0.58 -22.10
C PHE A 520 -0.13 0.95 -20.62
N VAL A 521 -0.64 0.09 -19.75
CA VAL A 521 -0.63 0.28 -18.29
C VAL A 521 0.56 -0.47 -17.70
N PRO A 522 1.45 0.20 -16.94
CA PRO A 522 2.57 -0.49 -16.30
C PRO A 522 2.08 -1.45 -15.22
N LEU A 523 2.69 -2.64 -15.18
CA LEU A 523 2.49 -3.59 -14.09
C LEU A 523 2.98 -2.97 -12.78
N SER A 524 2.13 -2.99 -11.76
CA SER A 524 2.45 -2.52 -10.41
C SER A 524 1.59 -3.24 -9.37
N THR A 525 2.00 -3.17 -8.11
CA THR A 525 1.18 -3.66 -6.99
C THR A 525 -0.13 -2.88 -6.89
N ASN A 526 -0.11 -1.58 -7.23
CA ASN A 526 -1.29 -0.73 -7.25
C ASN A 526 -2.29 -1.13 -8.36
N LEU A 527 -1.80 -1.54 -9.52
CA LEU A 527 -2.63 -2.12 -10.57
C LEU A 527 -3.35 -3.38 -10.07
N TYR A 528 -2.61 -4.30 -9.43
CA TYR A 528 -3.19 -5.51 -8.86
C TYR A 528 -4.24 -5.21 -7.78
N LYS A 529 -3.91 -4.33 -6.82
CA LYS A 529 -4.84 -3.91 -5.76
C LYS A 529 -6.12 -3.33 -6.37
N SER A 530 -5.98 -2.42 -7.34
CA SER A 530 -7.11 -1.79 -8.02
C SER A 530 -7.97 -2.80 -8.78
N LEU A 531 -7.37 -3.76 -9.50
CA LEU A 531 -8.13 -4.80 -10.20
C LEU A 531 -8.92 -5.71 -9.25
N VAL A 532 -8.34 -6.10 -8.10
CA VAL A 532 -9.04 -6.89 -7.08
C VAL A 532 -10.18 -6.11 -6.42
N LEU A 533 -10.11 -4.78 -6.41
CA LEU A 533 -11.10 -3.87 -5.84
C LEU A 533 -12.12 -3.34 -6.88
N GLY A 534 -12.11 -3.86 -8.11
CA GLY A 534 -13.06 -3.43 -9.16
C GLY A 534 -12.74 -2.09 -9.81
N GLY A 535 -11.45 -1.71 -9.84
CA GLY A 535 -10.97 -0.49 -10.48
C GLY A 535 -11.27 -0.45 -11.97
N LEU A 536 -11.86 0.66 -12.42
CA LEU A 536 -12.27 0.86 -13.82
C LEU A 536 -11.30 1.72 -14.64
N LYS A 537 -10.38 2.44 -13.98
CA LYS A 537 -9.49 3.42 -14.61
C LYS A 537 -8.08 3.23 -14.11
N PHE A 538 -7.15 3.14 -15.05
CA PHE A 538 -5.73 2.94 -14.77
C PHE A 538 -4.91 3.97 -15.51
N THR A 539 -3.83 4.38 -14.87
CA THR A 539 -2.83 5.27 -15.44
C THR A 539 -1.99 4.51 -16.46
N PHE A 540 -1.78 5.09 -17.62
CA PHE A 540 -0.98 4.50 -18.70
C PHE A 540 0.39 5.15 -18.79
N GLN A 541 1.34 4.43 -19.37
CA GLN A 541 2.68 4.89 -19.66
C GLN A 541 2.64 6.04 -20.67
N VAL A 542 3.45 7.05 -20.41
CA VAL A 542 3.61 8.23 -21.26
C VAL A 542 4.91 8.14 -22.05
N SER A 543 4.96 8.82 -23.19
CA SER A 543 6.20 8.98 -23.97
C SER A 543 7.22 9.84 -23.23
N LYS A 544 8.50 9.79 -23.65
CA LYS A 544 9.56 10.66 -23.09
C LYS A 544 9.19 12.15 -23.16
N LYS A 545 8.68 12.60 -24.32
CA LYS A 545 8.23 13.98 -24.53
C LYS A 545 7.09 14.37 -23.58
N GLU A 546 6.10 13.49 -23.42
CA GLU A 546 5.01 13.72 -22.46
C GLU A 546 5.53 13.73 -21.01
N TYR A 547 6.47 12.83 -20.66
CA TYR A 547 7.09 12.81 -19.34
C TYR A 547 7.87 14.09 -19.03
N GLU A 548 8.61 14.62 -20.00
CA GLU A 548 9.33 15.90 -19.91
C GLU A 548 8.36 17.08 -19.78
N ILE A 549 7.27 17.09 -20.54
CA ILE A 549 6.21 18.10 -20.40
C ILE A 549 5.60 18.02 -19.01
N ILE A 550 5.23 16.82 -18.54
CA ILE A 550 4.62 16.63 -17.23
C ILE A 550 5.55 17.13 -16.11
N ASN A 551 6.85 16.85 -16.21
CA ASN A 551 7.84 17.27 -15.21
C ASN A 551 8.38 18.69 -15.40
N CYS A 552 7.89 19.44 -16.38
CA CYS A 552 8.28 20.84 -16.54
C CYS A 552 7.70 21.67 -15.37
N PRO A 553 8.52 22.50 -14.68
CA PRO A 553 8.06 23.29 -13.52
C PRO A 553 6.88 24.24 -13.82
N THR A 554 6.70 24.62 -15.09
CA THR A 554 5.61 25.50 -15.53
C THR A 554 4.35 24.75 -15.97
N SER A 555 4.37 23.41 -15.98
CA SER A 555 3.24 22.60 -16.40
C SER A 555 2.14 22.56 -15.33
N ALA A 556 0.89 22.60 -15.79
CA ALA A 556 -0.29 22.40 -14.95
C ALA A 556 -1.02 21.13 -15.42
N ILE A 557 -1.19 20.18 -14.51
CA ILE A 557 -1.93 18.94 -14.77
C ILE A 557 -3.38 19.14 -14.35
N VAL A 558 -4.31 18.98 -15.29
CA VAL A 558 -5.75 19.05 -15.01
C VAL A 558 -6.33 17.64 -15.10
N VAL A 559 -6.74 17.09 -13.96
CA VAL A 559 -7.39 15.78 -13.87
C VAL A 559 -8.89 15.96 -14.12
N GLY A 560 -9.41 15.27 -15.13
CA GLY A 560 -10.80 15.39 -15.55
C GLY A 560 -11.73 14.44 -14.78
N ARG A 561 -13.05 14.56 -14.97
CA ARG A 561 -14.03 13.56 -14.45
C ARG A 561 -13.77 12.14 -14.98
N SER A 562 -13.10 12.04 -16.12
CA SER A 562 -12.67 10.79 -16.73
C SER A 562 -11.40 10.20 -16.10
N GLY A 563 -10.77 10.87 -15.13
CA GLY A 563 -9.38 10.63 -14.77
C GLY A 563 -8.53 11.49 -15.68
#